data_AF-A0A4R4QCE8-F1
#
_entry.id   AF-A0A4R4QCE8-F1
#
_cell.length_a   1.000
_cell.length_b   1.000
_cell.length_c   1.000
_cell.angle_alpha   90.00
_cell.angle_beta   90.00
_cell.angle_gamma   90.00
#
_symmetry.space_group_name_H-M   'P 1'
#
loop_
_entity.id
_entity.type
_entity.pdbx_description
1 polymer ?
#
loop_
_entity_poly.entity_id
_entity_poly.type
_entity_poly.pdbx_seq_one_letter_code
_entity_poly.pdbx_strand_id
1 'polypeptide(L)' 'MIGEALALLTAIGRSLARLECLRALVESVTRHNVTAVVLRSVLHFAVLGASQDIKGMFGRVTGAQVMILDPP' A
#
# COMPACT_ATOMS: atom_id res chain seq x y z
N MET A 1 -26.36 -13.48 13.48
CA MET A 1 -26.55 -12.39 12.49
C MET A 1 -25.82 -11.08 12.85
N ILE A 2 -25.77 -10.63 14.12
CA ILE A 2 -25.03 -9.40 14.48
C ILE A 2 -23.49 -9.53 14.34
N GLY A 3 -22.93 -10.70 14.65
CA GLY A 3 -21.47 -10.93 14.60
C GLY A 3 -20.86 -10.86 13.19
N GLU A 4 -21.55 -11.40 12.17
CA GLU A 4 -21.07 -11.33 10.77
C GLU A 4 -21.12 -9.91 10.22
N ALA A 5 -22.16 -9.15 10.53
CA ALA A 5 -22.28 -7.75 10.11
C ALA A 5 -21.15 -6.87 10.69
N LEU A 6 -20.79 -7.07 11.97
CA LEU A 6 -19.69 -6.36 12.59
C LEU A 6 -18.33 -6.74 12.00
N ALA A 7 -18.13 -8.03 11.67
CA ALA A 7 -16.93 -8.52 11.01
C ALA A 7 -16.77 -7.91 9.59
N LEU A 8 -17.87 -7.82 8.84
CA LEU A 8 -17.90 -7.18 7.52
C LEU A 8 -17.55 -5.69 7.61
N LEU A 9 -18.18 -4.95 8.54
CA LEU A 9 -17.90 -3.51 8.73
C LEU A 9 -16.44 -3.26 9.14
N THR A 10 -15.88 -4.13 10.00
CA THR A 10 -14.47 -4.06 10.41
C THR A 10 -13.53 -4.38 9.23
N ALA A 11 -13.90 -5.32 8.37
CA ALA A 11 -13.14 -5.64 7.16
C ALA A 11 -13.18 -4.49 6.15
N ILE A 12 -14.35 -3.88 5.93
CA ILE A 12 -14.53 -2.71 5.07
C ILE A 12 -13.73 -1.53 5.61
N GLY A 13 -13.85 -1.20 6.89
CA GLY A 13 -13.09 -0.11 7.52
C GLY A 13 -11.57 -0.30 7.40
N ARG A 14 -11.07 -1.52 7.62
CA ARG A 14 -9.66 -1.85 7.38
C ARG A 14 -9.25 -1.74 5.91
N SER A 15 -10.15 -1.99 4.96
CA SER A 15 -9.85 -1.83 3.54
C SER A 15 -9.76 -0.35 3.16
N LEU A 16 -10.69 0.46 3.65
CA LEU A 16 -10.73 1.91 3.41
C LEU A 16 -9.47 2.61 3.94
N ALA A 17 -9.05 2.29 5.17
CA ALA A 17 -7.82 2.86 5.75
C ALA A 17 -6.56 2.57 4.91
N ARG A 18 -6.49 1.40 4.24
CA ARG A 18 -5.37 1.07 3.34
C ARG A 18 -5.39 1.93 2.09
N LEU A 19 -6.57 2.16 1.52
CA LEU A 19 -6.72 2.97 0.32
C LEU A 19 -6.33 4.43 0.59
N GLU A 20 -6.71 4.98 1.75
CA GLU A 20 -6.30 6.32 2.17
C GLU A 20 -4.78 6.42 2.36
N CYS A 21 -4.17 5.41 2.99
CA CYS A 21 -2.71 5.35 3.16
C CYS A 21 -1.98 5.30 1.81
N LEU A 22 -2.44 4.46 0.89
CA LEU A 22 -1.88 4.39 -0.46
C LEU A 22 -2.04 5.73 -1.21
N ARG A 23 -3.21 6.36 -1.09
CA ARG A 23 -3.48 7.66 -1.72
C ARG A 23 -2.54 8.75 -1.20
N ALA A 24 -2.36 8.83 0.11
CA ALA A 24 -1.43 9.79 0.73
C ALA A 24 0.02 9.55 0.28
N LEU A 25 0.42 8.28 0.15
CA LEU A 25 1.74 7.92 -0.34
C LEU A 25 1.94 8.32 -1.81
N VAL A 26 0.97 8.04 -2.68
CA VAL A 26 0.99 8.46 -4.09
C VAL A 26 1.06 9.98 -4.20
N GLU A 27 0.24 10.70 -3.43
CA GLU A 27 0.24 12.16 -3.42
C GLU A 27 1.59 12.73 -2.98
N SER A 28 2.20 12.15 -1.94
CA SER A 28 3.51 12.56 -1.45
C SER A 28 4.61 12.32 -2.49
N VAL A 29 4.62 11.15 -3.13
CA VAL A 29 5.60 10.79 -4.17
C VAL A 29 5.51 11.75 -5.36
N THR A 30 4.30 12.01 -5.84
CA THR A 30 4.07 12.93 -6.97
C THR A 30 4.46 14.36 -6.61
N ARG A 31 4.08 14.84 -5.41
CA ARG A 31 4.37 16.22 -4.97
C ARG A 31 5.87 16.50 -4.86
N HIS A 32 6.65 15.53 -4.39
CA HIS A 32 8.08 15.68 -4.17
C HIS A 32 8.94 15.11 -5.31
N ASN A 33 8.31 14.68 -6.40
CA ASN A 33 8.96 14.09 -7.57
C ASN A 33 9.94 12.95 -7.19
N VAL A 34 9.49 12.10 -6.27
CA VAL A 34 10.31 11.02 -5.71
C VAL A 34 10.54 9.97 -6.80
N THR A 35 11.80 9.66 -7.08
CA THR A 35 12.18 8.68 -8.11
C THR A 35 12.29 7.25 -7.59
N ALA A 36 12.44 7.07 -6.27
CA ALA A 36 12.51 5.76 -5.64
C ALA A 36 11.91 5.75 -4.22
N VAL A 37 11.16 4.69 -3.91
CA VAL A 37 10.63 4.37 -2.59
C VAL A 37 11.31 3.10 -2.08
N VAL A 38 12.01 3.19 -0.96
CA VAL A 38 12.70 2.04 -0.35
C VAL A 38 11.88 1.55 0.83
N LEU A 39 11.54 0.26 0.83
CA LEU A 39 10.79 -0.39 1.90
C LEU A 39 11.66 -1.41 2.61
N ARG A 40 11.49 -1.52 3.93
CA ARG A 40 12.27 -2.45 4.75
C ARG A 40 11.84 -3.92 4.61
N SER A 41 10.65 -4.15 4.08
CA SER A 41 10.08 -5.48 3.89
C SER A 41 8.88 -5.42 2.98
N VAL A 42 8.63 -6.48 2.21
CA VAL A 42 7.46 -6.61 1.34
C VAL A 42 6.15 -6.67 2.14
N LEU A 43 6.23 -6.99 3.44
CA LEU A 43 5.08 -7.00 4.34
C LEU A 43 4.42 -5.62 4.50
N HIS A 44 5.14 -4.52 4.23
CA HIS A 44 4.52 -3.19 4.17
C HIS A 44 3.48 -3.09 3.05
N PHE A 45 3.60 -3.89 2.00
CA PHE A 45 2.57 -4.04 0.96
C PHE A 45 1.46 -5.01 1.32
N ALA A 46 1.72 -5.98 2.21
CA ALA A 46 0.67 -6.89 2.69
C ALA A 46 -0.43 -6.11 3.43
N VAL A 47 -0.06 -5.03 4.13
CA VAL A 47 -1.02 -4.07 4.69
C VAL A 47 -1.94 -3.52 3.60
N LEU A 48 -1.42 -3.19 2.42
CA LEU A 48 -2.19 -2.65 1.28
C LEU A 48 -3.04 -3.70 0.51
N GLY A 49 -2.99 -4.97 0.91
CA GLY A 49 -3.97 -5.97 0.50
C GLY A 49 -3.76 -6.61 -0.87
N ALA A 50 -2.59 -6.51 -1.50
CA ALA A 50 -2.35 -7.19 -2.77
C ALA A 50 -1.06 -8.05 -2.84
N SER A 51 -1.30 -9.27 -3.31
CA SER A 51 -0.39 -10.22 -3.93
C SER A 51 0.53 -9.53 -4.95
N GLN A 52 1.83 -9.84 -4.85
CA GLN A 52 2.94 -9.80 -5.84
C GLN A 52 3.09 -8.63 -6.84
N ASP A 53 2.05 -7.95 -7.32
CA ASP A 53 2.10 -6.87 -8.34
C ASP A 53 1.96 -5.44 -7.80
N ILE A 54 1.84 -5.21 -6.47
CA ILE A 54 1.76 -3.83 -5.94
C ILE A 54 2.99 -3.00 -6.35
N LYS A 55 4.18 -3.60 -6.36
CA LYS A 55 5.40 -2.91 -6.82
C LYS A 55 5.25 -2.39 -8.25
N GLY A 56 4.73 -3.23 -9.15
CA GLY A 56 4.50 -2.89 -10.55
C GLY A 56 3.43 -1.81 -10.70
N MET A 57 2.31 -1.97 -10.01
CA MET A 57 1.23 -0.97 -10.02
C MET A 57 1.67 0.38 -9.45
N PHE A 58 2.38 0.39 -8.31
CA PHE A 58 2.89 1.60 -7.68
C PHE A 58 3.87 2.34 -8.60
N GLY A 59 4.80 1.62 -9.21
CA GLY A 59 5.74 2.20 -10.17
C GLY A 59 5.04 2.75 -11.42
N ARG A 60 4.02 2.06 -11.95
CA ARG A 60 3.22 2.55 -13.08
C ARG A 60 2.45 3.85 -12.75
N VAL A 61 1.89 3.95 -11.54
CA VAL A 61 1.07 5.11 -11.13
C VAL A 61 1.92 6.32 -10.77
N THR A 62 3.06 6.10 -10.12
CA THR A 62 3.87 7.19 -9.55
C THR A 62 5.12 7.53 -10.35
N GLY A 63 5.55 6.65 -11.26
CA GLY A 63 6.86 6.74 -11.92
C GLY A 63 8.04 6.39 -11.00
N ALA A 64 7.81 6.15 -9.71
CA ALA A 64 8.85 5.84 -8.74
C ALA A 64 9.19 4.35 -8.73
N GLN A 65 10.48 4.01 -8.70
CA GLN A 65 10.91 2.64 -8.46
C GLN A 65 10.65 2.23 -7.00
N VAL A 66 10.14 1.01 -6.79
CA VAL A 66 10.02 0.45 -5.45
C VAL A 66 11.15 -0.55 -5.20
N MET A 67 11.98 -0.27 -4.21
CA MET A 67 13.06 -1.15 -3.77
C MET A 67 12.72 -1.77 -2.42
N ILE A 68 13.14 -3.00 -2.19
CA ILE A 68 13.05 -3.64 -0.88
C ILE A 68 14.46 -3.84 -0.36
N LEU A 69 14.72 -3.29 0.82
CA LEU A 69 15.90 -3.61 1.61
C LEU A 69 15.76 -5.06 2.03
N ASP A 70 16.53 -5.94 1.39
CA ASP A 70 16.85 -7.24 1.98
C ASP A 70 17.86 -6.96 3.09
N PRO A 71 17.54 -7.24 4.36
CA PRO A 71 18.58 -7.29 5.37
C PRO A 71 19.51 -8.48 5.06
N PRO A 72 20.84 -8.33 5.23
CA PRO A 72 21.80 -9.43 5.05
C PRO A 72 21.56 -10.59 6.02
#